data_AF-A0A6J7FK83-F1
#
_entry.id   AF-A0A6J7FK83-F1
#
_cell.length_a   1.000
_cell.length_b   1.000
_cell.length_c   1.000
_cell.angle_alpha   90.00
_cell.angle_beta   90.00
_cell.angle_gamma   90.00
#
_symmetry.space_group_name_H-M   'P 1'
#
loop_
_entity.id
_entity.type
_entity.pdbx_description
1 polymer ?
#
loop_
_entity_poly.entity_id
_entity_poly.type
_entity_poly.pdbx_seq_one_letter_code
_entity_poly.pdbx_strand_id
1 'polypeptide(L)'
;MLMAALLIKLGAIPRRAILVTAGVFVGSLLFGYSTVFYPYLPGIAACLAALTLVLSPPLSTKKAAAVGGLLGLALVFDFIFIIAVAVIGVFFLAALRPLGREPAVRRAGVAAAVGALPLGAFAIYCVSIFGSLSIPYRYEASDYFRNGMAQGVMGVTAPKPSAMWFLSVHPYRGILFWSPWLIMIIVCCIWLIRHDARLRPIAIASLVTLIGYFLFNAGYYQWWAGWGMGPRLMTPIFAIVPLALVAACRADSPRWLRIGTWSTLTIGVLLCLPLSMIDPQTPGGDDAAVLVSARPWTLVHAPQLNVLKNFYLLRWADIKPFWAIPIPISFVLCALVVGAGTTLAYRAAAVASDVSAPSLTTTDTSTDG
;
A
#
# COMPACT_ATOMS: atom_id res chain seq x y z
N MET A 1 11.69 0.95 -2.32
CA MET A 1 12.63 -0.10 -2.80
C MET A 1 11.97 -1.46 -2.96
N LEU A 2 11.32 -2.03 -1.93
CA LEU A 2 10.66 -3.35 -2.02
C LEU A 2 9.63 -3.46 -3.16
N MET A 3 8.78 -2.45 -3.33
CA MET A 3 7.80 -2.40 -4.43
C MET A 3 8.48 -2.46 -5.82
N ALA A 4 9.54 -1.68 -6.03
CA ALA A 4 10.29 -1.70 -7.30
C ALA A 4 10.94 -3.07 -7.54
N ALA A 5 11.53 -3.69 -6.51
CA ALA A 5 12.12 -5.02 -6.60
C ALA A 5 11.08 -6.08 -6.97
N LEU A 6 9.88 -6.01 -6.39
CA LEU A 6 8.75 -6.88 -6.74
C LEU A 6 8.29 -6.66 -8.18
N LEU A 7 8.15 -5.41 -8.64
CA LEU A 7 7.80 -5.12 -10.03
C LEU A 7 8.84 -5.70 -11.00
N ILE A 8 10.14 -5.52 -10.73
CA ILE A 8 11.22 -6.09 -11.53
C ILE A 8 11.12 -7.61 -11.57
N LYS A 9 10.88 -8.23 -10.41
CA LYS A 9 10.69 -9.67 -10.30
C LYS A 9 9.49 -10.19 -11.12
N LEU A 10 8.45 -9.38 -11.26
CA LEU A 10 7.28 -9.68 -12.09
C LEU A 10 7.51 -9.38 -13.59
N GLY A 11 8.72 -8.96 -13.98
CA GLY A 11 9.12 -8.75 -15.37
C GLY A 11 9.16 -7.28 -15.82
N ALA A 12 9.03 -6.32 -14.90
CA ALA A 12 9.18 -4.91 -15.24
C ALA A 12 10.62 -4.56 -15.63
N ILE A 13 10.78 -3.63 -16.58
CA ILE A 13 12.08 -3.01 -16.86
C ILE A 13 12.52 -2.21 -15.62
N PRO A 14 13.75 -2.39 -15.10
CA PRO A 14 14.21 -1.76 -13.85
C PRO A 14 13.98 -0.25 -13.77
N ARG A 15 14.38 0.50 -14.80
CA ARG A 15 14.18 1.95 -14.87
C ARG A 15 12.70 2.34 -14.75
N ARG A 16 11.80 1.59 -15.42
CA ARG A 16 10.35 1.86 -15.37
C ARG A 16 9.77 1.51 -14.00
N ALA A 17 10.18 0.39 -13.40
CA ALA A 17 9.76 -0.02 -12.07
C ALA A 17 10.13 1.01 -11.00
N ILE A 18 11.36 1.54 -11.03
CA ILE A 18 11.83 2.58 -10.10
C ILE A 18 11.01 3.85 -10.27
N LEU A 19 10.90 4.35 -11.50
CA LEU A 19 10.18 5.60 -11.77
C LEU A 19 8.68 5.49 -11.42
N VAL A 20 8.04 4.35 -11.72
CA VAL A 20 6.63 4.13 -11.36
C VAL A 20 6.47 4.02 -9.85
N THR A 21 7.38 3.33 -9.16
CA THR A 21 7.37 3.27 -7.69
C THR A 21 7.52 4.66 -7.07
N ALA A 22 8.42 5.49 -7.59
CA ALA A 22 8.59 6.87 -7.14
C ALA A 22 7.34 7.71 -7.44
N GLY A 23 6.75 7.56 -8.63
CA GLY A 23 5.51 8.22 -8.99
C GLY A 23 4.33 7.80 -8.11
N VAL A 24 4.21 6.52 -7.76
CA VAL A 24 3.17 6.04 -6.83
C VAL A 24 3.43 6.59 -5.43
N PHE A 25 4.68 6.62 -4.97
CA PHE A 25 5.02 7.12 -3.64
C PHE A 25 4.66 8.61 -3.51
N VAL A 26 5.16 9.45 -4.42
CA VAL A 26 4.97 10.91 -4.39
C VAL A 26 3.59 11.35 -4.90
N GLY A 27 3.06 10.66 -5.91
CA GLY A 27 1.78 10.97 -6.56
C GLY A 27 0.57 10.29 -5.92
N SER A 28 0.68 9.99 -4.62
CA SER A 28 -0.43 9.44 -3.83
C SER A 28 -0.31 9.88 -2.38
N LEU A 29 -1.24 9.39 -1.56
CA LEU A 29 -1.26 9.60 -0.11
C LEU A 29 0.01 9.10 0.61
N LEU A 30 0.76 8.18 -0.02
CA LEU A 30 1.85 7.45 0.64
C LEU A 30 2.98 8.37 1.07
N PHE A 31 3.34 9.39 0.28
CA PHE A 31 4.37 10.36 0.67
C PHE A 31 3.88 11.24 1.82
N GLY A 32 2.65 11.75 1.77
CA GLY A 32 2.06 12.51 2.87
C GLY A 32 2.09 11.69 4.17
N TYR A 33 1.58 10.47 4.16
CA TYR A 33 1.59 9.63 5.36
C TYR A 33 3.00 9.13 5.78
N SER A 34 4.03 9.39 4.99
CA SER A 34 5.43 9.15 5.37
C SER A 34 6.04 10.26 6.23
N THR A 35 5.45 11.46 6.20
CA THR A 35 5.95 12.62 6.96
C THR A 35 5.33 12.75 8.35
N VAL A 36 4.38 11.87 8.68
CA VAL A 36 3.65 11.84 9.95
C VAL A 36 3.82 10.48 10.64
N PHE A 37 3.73 10.45 11.97
CA PHE A 37 3.95 9.24 12.77
C PHE A 37 2.73 8.30 12.74
N TYR A 38 2.46 7.72 11.57
CA TYR A 38 1.43 6.69 11.37
C TYR A 38 2.04 5.31 11.16
N PRO A 39 1.33 4.25 11.57
CA PRO A 39 1.80 2.86 11.43
C PRO A 39 1.72 2.33 9.98
N TYR A 40 1.23 3.12 9.02
CA TYR A 40 0.93 2.65 7.67
C TYR A 40 2.17 2.21 6.89
N LEU A 41 3.24 3.02 6.85
CA LEU A 41 4.43 2.68 6.07
C LEU A 41 5.15 1.43 6.60
N PRO A 42 5.38 1.28 7.92
CA PRO A 42 5.92 0.05 8.46
C PRO A 42 5.07 -1.19 8.15
N GLY A 43 3.74 -1.08 8.26
CA GLY A 43 2.82 -2.17 7.88
C GLY A 43 2.90 -2.54 6.39
N ILE A 44 2.91 -1.55 5.50
CA ILE A 44 3.11 -1.76 4.04
C ILE A 44 4.46 -2.42 3.76
N ALA A 45 5.53 -1.96 4.41
CA ALA A 45 6.87 -2.53 4.26
C ALA A 45 6.91 -3.99 4.71
N ALA A 46 6.28 -4.33 5.83
CA ALA A 46 6.17 -5.71 6.32
C ALA A 46 5.39 -6.60 5.34
N CYS A 47 4.27 -6.12 4.81
CA CYS A 47 3.49 -6.82 3.78
C CYS A 47 4.29 -7.02 2.47
N LEU A 48 4.98 -6.00 1.97
CA LEU A 48 5.81 -6.10 0.77
C LEU A 48 6.99 -7.06 0.97
N ALA A 49 7.62 -7.05 2.15
CA ALA A 49 8.69 -7.98 2.50
C ALA A 49 8.18 -9.42 2.56
N ALA A 50 7.03 -9.65 3.21
CA ALA A 50 6.38 -10.96 3.25
C ALA A 50 6.07 -11.48 1.84
N LEU A 51 5.45 -10.63 1.00
CA LEU A 51 5.14 -11.00 -0.39
C LEU A 51 6.40 -11.28 -1.21
N THR A 52 7.48 -10.52 -0.99
CA THR A 52 8.79 -10.79 -1.63
C THR A 52 9.31 -12.18 -1.29
N LEU A 53 9.22 -12.59 -0.02
CA LEU A 53 9.63 -13.93 0.41
C LEU A 53 8.74 -15.02 -0.20
N VAL A 54 7.42 -14.80 -0.23
CA VAL A 54 6.43 -15.72 -0.82
C VAL A 54 6.70 -15.94 -2.32
N LEU A 55 6.98 -14.87 -3.06
CA LEU A 55 7.26 -14.94 -4.49
C LEU A 55 8.71 -15.37 -4.80
N SER A 56 9.52 -15.73 -3.79
CA SER A 56 10.92 -16.15 -3.95
C SER A 56 11.14 -17.62 -3.59
N PRO A 57 10.69 -18.57 -4.43
CA PRO A 57 10.92 -19.99 -4.21
C PRO A 57 12.43 -20.34 -4.23
N PRO A 58 12.85 -21.42 -3.55
CA PRO A 58 12.04 -22.28 -2.69
C PRO A 58 11.68 -21.60 -1.35
N LEU A 59 10.47 -21.90 -0.86
CA LEU A 59 9.95 -21.35 0.40
C LEU A 59 10.40 -22.20 1.59
N SER A 60 11.61 -21.97 2.10
CA SER A 60 12.16 -22.70 3.26
C SER A 60 11.38 -22.45 4.55
N THR A 61 11.58 -23.29 5.58
CA THR A 61 10.97 -23.10 6.91
C THR A 61 11.33 -21.74 7.53
N LYS A 62 12.57 -21.27 7.35
CA LYS A 62 13.01 -19.93 7.81
C LYS A 62 12.25 -18.81 7.10
N LYS A 63 12.05 -18.92 5.78
CA LYS A 63 11.24 -17.95 5.02
C LYS A 63 9.78 -17.99 5.47
N ALA A 64 9.21 -19.17 5.72
CA ALA A 64 7.84 -19.31 6.23
C ALA A 64 7.67 -18.65 7.61
N ALA A 65 8.62 -18.86 8.53
CA ALA A 65 8.68 -18.17 9.81
C ALA A 65 8.70 -16.64 9.64
N ALA A 66 9.59 -16.14 8.76
CA ALA A 66 9.69 -14.71 8.49
C ALA A 66 8.41 -14.12 7.88
N VAL A 67 7.77 -14.82 6.93
CA VAL A 67 6.46 -14.43 6.39
C VAL A 67 5.42 -14.32 7.51
N GLY A 68 5.33 -15.33 8.37
CA GLY A 68 4.44 -15.32 9.53
C GLY A 68 4.68 -14.13 10.44
N GLY A 69 5.92 -13.93 10.89
CA GLY A 69 6.30 -12.81 11.76
C GLY A 69 6.02 -11.44 11.15
N LEU A 70 6.31 -11.25 9.86
CA LEU A 70 6.05 -9.99 9.16
C LEU A 70 4.56 -9.70 9.02
N LEU A 71 3.74 -10.71 8.69
CA LEU A 71 2.28 -10.54 8.60
C LEU A 71 1.65 -10.29 9.97
N GLY A 72 2.11 -10.98 11.02
CA GLY A 72 1.69 -10.72 12.39
C GLY A 72 2.08 -9.31 12.85
N LEU A 73 3.29 -8.85 12.52
CA LEU A 73 3.75 -7.50 12.82
C LEU A 73 2.94 -6.43 12.08
N ALA A 74 2.54 -6.68 10.82
CA ALA A 74 1.68 -5.77 10.07
C ALA A 74 0.32 -5.53 10.76
N LEU A 75 -0.25 -6.57 11.39
CA LEU A 75 -1.49 -6.45 12.16
C LEU A 75 -1.31 -5.73 13.50
N VAL A 76 -0.12 -5.82 14.12
CA VAL A 76 0.20 -5.03 15.32
C VAL A 76 0.34 -3.54 14.99
N PHE A 77 0.92 -3.21 13.83
CA PHE A 77 0.98 -1.83 13.37
C PHE A 77 -0.42 -1.23 13.22
N ASP A 78 -1.31 -1.92 12.51
CA ASP A 78 -2.71 -1.56 12.47
C ASP A 78 -3.57 -2.74 12.02
N PHE A 79 -4.71 -2.97 12.68
CA PHE A 79 -5.61 -4.06 12.35
C PHE A 79 -6.22 -3.90 10.94
N ILE A 80 -6.22 -2.69 10.37
CA ILE A 80 -6.68 -2.47 8.99
C ILE A 80 -5.85 -3.26 7.96
N PHE A 81 -4.64 -3.70 8.28
CA PHE A 81 -3.83 -4.54 7.38
C PHE A 81 -4.42 -5.94 7.15
N ILE A 82 -5.50 -6.32 7.83
CA ILE A 82 -6.12 -7.65 7.74
C ILE A 82 -6.44 -8.09 6.31
N ILE A 83 -6.90 -7.19 5.44
CA ILE A 83 -7.22 -7.52 4.04
C ILE A 83 -5.93 -7.83 3.26
N ALA A 84 -4.91 -6.97 3.36
CA ALA A 84 -3.62 -7.21 2.71
C ALA A 84 -2.96 -8.51 3.23
N VAL A 85 -3.00 -8.74 4.55
CA VAL A 85 -2.49 -9.95 5.19
C VAL A 85 -3.22 -11.20 4.70
N ALA A 86 -4.55 -11.16 4.58
CA ALA A 86 -5.34 -12.27 4.05
C ALA A 86 -4.96 -12.59 2.59
N VAL A 87 -4.85 -11.57 1.74
CA VAL A 87 -4.46 -11.73 0.33
C VAL A 87 -3.05 -12.32 0.21
N ILE A 88 -2.08 -11.83 0.98
CA ILE A 88 -0.71 -12.39 1.00
C ILE A 88 -0.72 -13.80 1.57
N GLY A 89 -1.56 -14.09 2.56
CA GLY A 89 -1.79 -15.43 3.10
C GLY A 89 -2.25 -16.41 2.03
N VAL A 90 -3.13 -16.00 1.12
CA VAL A 90 -3.54 -16.83 -0.03
C VAL A 90 -2.36 -17.13 -0.96
N PHE A 91 -1.50 -16.14 -1.27
CA PHE A 91 -0.27 -16.39 -2.03
C PHE A 91 0.68 -17.35 -1.31
N PHE A 92 0.83 -17.20 0.01
CA PHE A 92 1.67 -18.08 0.82
C PHE A 92 1.15 -19.52 0.77
N LEU A 93 -0.16 -19.73 0.97
CA LEU A 93 -0.77 -21.06 0.87
C LEU A 93 -0.66 -21.64 -0.56
N ALA A 94 -0.80 -20.82 -1.59
CA ALA A 94 -0.60 -21.25 -2.97
C ALA A 94 0.86 -21.68 -3.23
N ALA A 95 1.83 -20.95 -2.70
CA ALA A 95 3.25 -21.28 -2.78
C ALA A 95 3.63 -22.55 -2.02
N LEU A 96 2.78 -23.01 -1.08
CA LEU A 96 2.98 -24.26 -0.36
C LEU A 96 2.52 -25.51 -1.13
N ARG A 97 1.60 -25.36 -2.09
CA ARG A 97 0.98 -26.49 -2.82
C ARG A 97 1.98 -27.46 -3.47
N PRO A 98 3.09 -26.99 -4.10
CA PRO A 98 4.02 -27.91 -4.78
C PRO A 98 4.85 -28.81 -3.86
N LEU A 99 4.83 -28.58 -2.54
CA LEU A 99 5.79 -29.21 -1.61
C LEU A 99 5.34 -30.57 -1.07
N GLY A 100 4.10 -30.98 -1.32
CA GLY A 100 3.49 -32.13 -0.63
C GLY A 100 2.94 -31.77 0.75
N ARG A 101 2.08 -32.63 1.31
CA ARG A 101 1.25 -32.32 2.50
C ARG A 101 2.07 -32.03 3.75
N GLU A 102 3.01 -32.90 4.11
CA GLU A 102 3.76 -32.80 5.37
C GLU A 102 4.62 -31.51 5.47
N PRO A 103 5.50 -31.18 4.52
CA PRO A 103 6.27 -29.94 4.59
C PRO A 103 5.40 -28.69 4.45
N ALA A 104 4.27 -28.76 3.73
CA ALA A 104 3.32 -27.66 3.65
C ALA A 104 2.68 -27.37 5.02
N VAL A 105 2.17 -28.40 5.71
CA VAL A 105 1.59 -28.27 7.06
C VAL A 105 2.63 -27.75 8.04
N ARG A 106 3.86 -28.29 8.03
CA ARG A 106 4.94 -27.82 8.90
C ARG A 106 5.24 -26.33 8.69
N ARG A 107 5.37 -25.88 7.44
CA ARG A 107 5.69 -24.48 7.12
C ARG A 107 4.53 -23.54 7.44
N ALA A 108 3.28 -23.98 7.21
CA ALA A 108 2.09 -23.24 7.62
C ALA A 108 2.01 -23.10 9.15
N GLY A 109 2.25 -24.19 9.89
CA GLY A 109 2.28 -24.19 11.35
C GLY A 109 3.37 -23.27 11.91
N VAL A 110 4.58 -23.32 11.36
CA VAL A 110 5.67 -22.41 11.74
C VAL A 110 5.34 -20.95 11.45
N ALA A 111 4.78 -20.65 10.27
CA ALA A 111 4.36 -19.29 9.95
C ALA A 111 3.27 -18.79 10.91
N ALA A 112 2.27 -19.62 11.22
CA ALA A 112 1.23 -19.27 12.18
C ALA A 112 1.78 -19.05 13.60
N ALA A 113 2.64 -19.94 14.09
CA ALA A 113 3.26 -19.82 15.41
C ALA A 113 4.11 -18.56 15.54
N VAL A 114 4.96 -18.27 14.54
CA VAL A 114 5.82 -17.07 14.56
C VAL A 114 5.01 -15.80 14.34
N GLY A 115 3.96 -15.83 13.53
CA GLY A 115 3.03 -14.70 13.37
C GLY A 115 2.19 -14.42 14.61
N ALA A 116 1.93 -15.43 15.45
CA ALA A 116 1.26 -15.25 16.73
C ALA A 116 2.14 -14.57 17.78
N LEU A 117 3.47 -14.56 17.64
CA LEU A 117 4.37 -13.91 18.60
C LEU A 117 4.13 -12.39 18.75
N PRO A 118 4.15 -11.56 17.68
CA PRO A 118 3.88 -10.13 17.81
C PRO A 118 2.44 -9.86 18.32
N LEU A 119 1.47 -10.67 17.89
CA LEU A 119 0.08 -10.56 18.35
C LEU A 119 -0.06 -10.93 19.83
N GLY A 120 0.65 -11.97 20.28
CA GLY A 120 0.70 -12.41 21.67
C GLY A 120 1.39 -11.37 22.56
N ALA A 121 2.47 -10.75 22.10
CA ALA A 121 3.10 -9.63 22.79
C ALA A 121 2.13 -8.44 22.94
N PHE A 122 1.39 -8.11 21.87
CA PHE A 122 0.35 -7.09 21.94
C PHE A 122 -0.80 -7.47 22.89
N ALA A 123 -1.22 -8.74 22.91
CA ALA A 123 -2.22 -9.24 23.83
C ALA A 123 -1.75 -9.16 25.30
N ILE A 124 -0.50 -9.53 25.59
CA ILE A 124 0.11 -9.40 26.91
C ILE A 124 0.15 -7.93 27.34
N TYR A 125 0.54 -7.03 26.45
CA TYR A 125 0.51 -5.58 26.69
C TYR A 125 -0.90 -5.08 27.02
N CYS A 126 -1.92 -5.55 26.30
CA CYS A 126 -3.31 -5.17 26.59
C CYS A 126 -3.76 -5.70 27.95
N VAL A 127 -3.46 -6.96 28.28
CA VAL A 127 -3.83 -7.57 29.58
C VAL A 127 -3.11 -6.87 30.73
N SER A 128 -1.84 -6.48 30.57
CA SER A 128 -1.08 -5.84 31.65
C SER A 128 -1.59 -4.43 31.98
N ILE A 129 -2.18 -3.73 31.02
CA ILE A 129 -2.75 -2.38 31.22
C ILE A 129 -4.22 -2.45 31.63
N PHE A 130 -5.03 -3.25 30.93
CA PHE A 130 -6.49 -3.24 31.09
C PHE A 130 -7.02 -4.37 31.98
N GLY A 131 -6.16 -5.26 32.48
CA GLY A 131 -6.53 -6.42 33.30
C GLY A 131 -7.34 -7.49 32.54
N SER A 132 -7.55 -7.32 31.24
CA SER A 132 -8.31 -8.24 30.40
C SER A 132 -7.84 -8.16 28.95
N LEU A 133 -8.13 -9.19 28.15
CA LEU A 133 -7.82 -9.17 26.73
C LEU A 133 -8.82 -8.26 26.01
N SER A 134 -8.38 -7.04 25.72
CA SER A 134 -9.22 -6.00 25.15
C SER A 134 -8.46 -5.19 24.10
N ILE A 135 -9.16 -4.74 23.07
CA ILE A 135 -8.56 -3.84 22.08
C ILE A 135 -8.58 -2.41 22.65
N PRO A 136 -7.45 -1.67 22.58
CA PRO A 136 -7.34 -0.33 23.19
C PRO A 136 -8.44 0.65 22.79
N TYR A 137 -8.95 0.55 21.55
CA TYR A 137 -10.06 1.37 21.05
C TYR A 137 -11.35 1.29 21.88
N ARG A 138 -11.52 0.24 22.71
CA ARG A 138 -12.64 0.15 23.66
C ARG A 138 -12.57 1.20 24.77
N TYR A 139 -11.36 1.66 25.11
CA TYR A 139 -11.09 2.63 26.17
C TYR A 139 -10.83 4.03 25.61
N GLU A 140 -11.28 4.30 24.38
CA GLU A 140 -11.24 5.65 23.80
C GLU A 140 -11.88 6.66 24.75
N ALA A 141 -11.16 7.75 25.02
CA ALA A 141 -11.57 8.77 25.98
C ALA A 141 -12.81 9.54 25.49
N SER A 142 -12.90 9.75 24.18
CA SER A 142 -14.05 10.38 23.55
C SER A 142 -15.21 9.39 23.42
N ASP A 143 -16.35 9.74 24.01
CA ASP A 143 -17.60 8.98 23.87
C ASP A 143 -17.99 8.79 22.40
N TYR A 144 -17.75 9.80 21.57
CA TYR A 144 -18.00 9.73 20.13
C TYR A 144 -17.19 8.61 19.46
N PHE A 145 -15.88 8.54 19.71
CA PHE A 145 -15.03 7.50 19.12
C PHE A 145 -15.33 6.12 19.71
N ARG A 146 -15.53 6.04 21.02
CA ARG A 146 -15.86 4.78 21.71
C ARG A 146 -17.17 4.18 21.21
N ASN A 147 -18.23 4.99 21.10
CA ASN A 147 -19.52 4.56 20.58
C ASN A 147 -19.45 4.20 19.08
N GLY A 148 -18.64 4.92 18.30
CA GLY A 148 -18.38 4.61 16.90
C GLY A 148 -17.70 3.25 16.73
N MET A 149 -16.63 2.99 17.48
CA MET A 149 -15.88 1.73 17.44
C MET A 149 -16.68 0.53 17.95
N ALA A 150 -17.69 0.75 18.80
CA ALA A 150 -18.60 -0.29 19.28
C ALA A 150 -19.60 -0.77 18.21
N GLN A 151 -19.72 -0.09 17.07
CA GLN A 151 -20.63 -0.48 15.99
C GLN A 151 -20.01 -1.59 15.12
N GLY A 152 -20.82 -2.59 14.76
CA GLY A 152 -20.38 -3.67 13.87
C GLY A 152 -19.10 -4.35 14.36
N VAL A 153 -18.11 -4.53 13.48
CA VAL A 153 -16.80 -5.06 13.83
C VAL A 153 -15.79 -3.92 13.87
N MET A 154 -15.46 -3.44 15.07
CA MET A 154 -14.50 -2.34 15.28
C MET A 154 -14.85 -1.06 14.51
N GLY A 155 -16.12 -0.68 14.54
CA GLY A 155 -16.65 0.48 13.84
C GLY A 155 -16.96 0.26 12.36
N VAL A 156 -16.78 -0.96 11.83
CA VAL A 156 -17.11 -1.31 10.44
C VAL A 156 -18.46 -2.01 10.38
N THR A 157 -19.36 -1.44 9.61
CA THR A 157 -20.72 -1.91 9.34
C THR A 157 -20.89 -2.19 7.83
N ALA A 158 -22.13 -2.28 7.35
CA ALA A 158 -22.38 -2.38 5.92
C ALA A 158 -21.86 -1.12 5.17
N PRO A 159 -21.26 -1.27 3.98
CA PRO A 159 -20.82 -0.14 3.16
C PRO A 159 -21.94 0.86 2.89
N LYS A 160 -21.70 2.14 3.20
CA LYS A 160 -22.68 3.21 3.04
C LYS A 160 -22.59 3.80 1.62
N PRO A 161 -23.69 3.86 0.84
CA PRO A 161 -23.66 4.41 -0.52
C PRO A 161 -23.17 5.87 -0.59
N SER A 162 -23.50 6.69 0.42
CA SER A 162 -22.98 8.07 0.52
C SER A 162 -21.46 8.09 0.69
N ALA A 163 -20.91 7.27 1.59
CA ALA A 163 -19.47 7.16 1.76
C ALA A 163 -18.78 6.69 0.47
N MET A 164 -19.35 5.71 -0.24
CA MET A 164 -18.80 5.25 -1.53
C MET A 164 -18.68 6.39 -2.56
N TRP A 165 -19.67 7.28 -2.65
CA TRP A 165 -19.60 8.46 -3.50
C TRP A 165 -18.40 9.35 -3.12
N PHE A 166 -18.30 9.74 -1.84
CA PHE A 166 -17.23 10.63 -1.38
C PHE A 166 -15.83 10.00 -1.41
N LEU A 167 -15.74 8.67 -1.26
CA LEU A 167 -14.50 7.91 -1.30
C LEU A 167 -14.04 7.58 -2.72
N SER A 168 -14.89 7.73 -3.72
CA SER A 168 -14.55 7.42 -5.12
C SER A 168 -13.83 8.59 -5.80
N VAL A 169 -14.56 9.59 -6.28
CA VAL A 169 -14.06 10.68 -7.14
C VAL A 169 -14.16 12.07 -6.51
N HIS A 170 -14.85 12.21 -5.38
CA HIS A 170 -15.09 13.52 -4.78
C HIS A 170 -13.79 14.16 -4.25
N PRO A 171 -13.55 15.47 -4.42
CA PRO A 171 -12.29 16.10 -3.98
C PRO A 171 -12.03 16.01 -2.46
N TYR A 172 -13.09 15.88 -1.65
CA TYR A 172 -12.96 15.73 -0.20
C TYR A 172 -12.13 14.51 0.23
N ARG A 173 -12.53 13.30 -0.21
CA ARG A 173 -11.93 12.01 0.21
C ARG A 173 -11.82 11.00 -0.93
N GLY A 174 -11.96 11.41 -2.18
CA GLY A 174 -12.01 10.54 -3.34
C GLY A 174 -10.65 9.95 -3.64
N ILE A 175 -10.53 8.63 -3.57
CA ILE A 175 -9.27 7.95 -3.87
C ILE A 175 -8.85 8.15 -5.33
N LEU A 176 -9.79 8.23 -6.28
CA LEU A 176 -9.47 8.47 -7.69
C LEU A 176 -9.12 9.94 -7.97
N PHE A 177 -9.61 10.86 -7.14
CA PHE A 177 -9.20 12.26 -7.20
C PHE A 177 -7.76 12.39 -6.74
N TRP A 178 -7.43 11.87 -5.56
CA TRP A 178 -6.09 11.98 -4.96
C TRP A 178 -5.06 11.01 -5.55
N SER A 179 -5.48 9.91 -6.14
CA SER A 179 -4.61 8.88 -6.73
C SER A 179 -5.14 8.43 -8.08
N PRO A 180 -5.15 9.32 -9.10
CA PRO A 180 -5.76 9.05 -10.40
C PRO A 180 -5.10 7.89 -11.17
N TRP A 181 -3.87 7.52 -10.82
CA TRP A 181 -3.20 6.34 -11.36
C TRP A 181 -3.90 5.02 -11.00
N LEU A 182 -4.81 5.01 -10.03
CA LEU A 182 -5.68 3.86 -9.76
C LEU A 182 -6.66 3.55 -10.90
N ILE A 183 -6.97 4.51 -11.76
CA ILE A 183 -7.68 4.24 -13.02
C ILE A 183 -6.85 3.28 -13.86
N MET A 184 -5.54 3.57 -13.98
CA MET A 184 -4.60 2.72 -14.70
C MET A 184 -4.37 1.37 -14.02
N ILE A 185 -4.57 1.25 -12.71
CA ILE A 185 -4.59 -0.06 -12.05
C ILE A 185 -5.71 -0.93 -12.59
N ILE A 186 -6.93 -0.42 -12.70
CA ILE A 186 -8.07 -1.20 -13.20
C ILE A 186 -7.77 -1.66 -14.62
N VAL A 187 -7.27 -0.75 -15.46
CA VAL A 187 -6.91 -1.05 -16.86
C VAL A 187 -5.78 -2.07 -16.96
N CYS A 188 -4.70 -1.91 -16.17
CA CYS A 188 -3.60 -2.86 -16.08
C CYS A 188 -4.08 -4.25 -15.60
N CYS A 189 -4.96 -4.30 -14.60
CA CYS A 189 -5.50 -5.57 -14.11
C CYS A 189 -6.31 -6.29 -15.19
N ILE A 190 -7.21 -5.58 -15.88
CA ILE A 190 -7.99 -6.13 -16.99
C ILE A 190 -7.06 -6.64 -18.11
N TRP A 191 -6.02 -5.87 -18.45
CA TRP A 191 -5.05 -6.25 -19.45
C TRP A 191 -4.31 -7.54 -19.06
N LEU A 192 -3.78 -7.62 -17.83
CA LEU A 192 -3.07 -8.80 -17.31
C LEU A 192 -3.96 -10.04 -17.26
N ILE A 193 -5.20 -9.91 -16.78
CA ILE A 193 -6.15 -11.03 -16.69
C ILE A 193 -6.39 -11.66 -18.08
N ARG A 194 -6.47 -10.81 -19.12
CA ARG A 194 -6.73 -11.22 -20.50
C ARG A 194 -5.50 -11.74 -21.25
N HIS A 195 -4.32 -11.20 -20.99
CA HIS A 195 -3.14 -11.43 -21.84
C HIS A 195 -2.01 -12.19 -21.15
N ASP A 196 -1.98 -12.30 -19.81
CA ASP A 196 -0.89 -12.95 -19.09
C ASP A 196 -1.41 -13.82 -17.93
N ALA A 197 -1.49 -15.15 -18.18
CA ALA A 197 -1.93 -16.12 -17.18
C ALA A 197 -1.00 -16.21 -15.96
N ARG A 198 0.30 -15.88 -16.11
CA ARG A 198 1.26 -15.93 -15.00
C ARG A 198 1.06 -14.76 -14.04
N LEU A 199 0.71 -13.58 -14.56
CA LEU A 199 0.48 -12.37 -13.77
C LEU A 199 -0.99 -12.18 -13.35
N ARG A 200 -1.91 -12.99 -13.86
CA ARG A 200 -3.33 -13.00 -13.48
C ARG A 200 -3.57 -13.03 -11.96
N PRO A 201 -2.87 -13.84 -11.14
CA PRO A 201 -3.06 -13.81 -9.69
C PRO A 201 -2.74 -12.44 -9.06
N ILE A 202 -1.71 -11.74 -9.53
CA ILE A 202 -1.35 -10.39 -9.05
C ILE A 202 -2.43 -9.37 -9.41
N ALA A 203 -2.98 -9.46 -10.62
CA ALA A 203 -4.07 -8.59 -11.05
C ALA A 203 -5.34 -8.81 -10.21
N ILE A 204 -5.73 -10.06 -9.99
CA ILE A 204 -6.89 -10.40 -9.14
C ILE A 204 -6.65 -9.93 -7.71
N ALA A 205 -5.49 -10.20 -7.14
CA ALA A 205 -5.13 -9.74 -5.80
C ALA A 205 -5.17 -8.22 -5.65
N SER A 206 -4.72 -7.48 -6.67
CA SER A 206 -4.77 -6.03 -6.70
C SER A 206 -6.23 -5.52 -6.72
N LEU A 207 -7.10 -6.11 -7.56
CA LEU A 207 -8.52 -5.74 -7.59
C LEU A 207 -9.24 -6.08 -6.27
N VAL A 208 -9.02 -7.30 -5.74
CA VAL A 208 -9.61 -7.73 -4.46
C VAL A 208 -9.16 -6.81 -3.32
N THR A 209 -7.89 -6.44 -3.29
CA THR A 209 -7.36 -5.52 -2.27
C THR A 209 -7.98 -4.13 -2.42
N LEU A 210 -8.03 -3.58 -3.64
CA LEU A 210 -8.61 -2.27 -3.90
C LEU A 210 -10.09 -2.21 -3.50
N ILE A 211 -10.89 -3.18 -3.96
CA ILE A 211 -12.32 -3.28 -3.66
C ILE A 211 -12.54 -3.54 -2.17
N GLY A 212 -11.77 -4.46 -1.57
CA GLY A 212 -11.88 -4.79 -0.15
C GLY A 212 -11.67 -3.58 0.74
N TYR A 213 -10.60 -2.81 0.52
CA TYR A 213 -10.34 -1.58 1.30
C TYR A 213 -11.34 -0.47 1.01
N PHE A 214 -11.82 -0.36 -0.23
CA PHE A 214 -12.86 0.62 -0.57
C PHE A 214 -14.17 0.33 0.19
N LEU A 215 -14.62 -0.93 0.21
CA LEU A 215 -15.82 -1.34 0.94
C LEU A 215 -15.63 -1.27 2.46
N PHE A 216 -14.45 -1.67 2.96
CA PHE A 216 -14.10 -1.54 4.38
C PHE A 216 -14.21 -0.09 4.84
N ASN A 217 -13.59 0.84 4.12
CA ASN A 217 -13.64 2.26 4.48
C ASN A 217 -15.04 2.85 4.34
N ALA A 218 -15.80 2.44 3.32
CA ALA A 218 -17.19 2.86 3.16
C ALA A 218 -18.13 2.35 4.26
N GLY A 219 -17.79 1.22 4.91
CA GLY A 219 -18.52 0.66 6.04
C GLY A 219 -18.13 1.26 7.39
N TYR A 220 -17.01 1.97 7.47
CA TYR A 220 -16.50 2.53 8.72
C TYR A 220 -17.40 3.67 9.24
N TYR A 221 -17.62 3.74 10.56
CA TYR A 221 -18.49 4.75 11.16
C TYR A 221 -18.02 6.17 10.81
N GLN A 222 -16.71 6.39 10.79
CA GLN A 222 -16.06 7.62 10.40
C GLN A 222 -15.36 7.47 9.05
N TRP A 223 -16.12 7.23 7.99
CA TRP A 223 -15.60 6.97 6.63
C TRP A 223 -14.61 8.04 6.10
N TRP A 224 -14.70 9.29 6.58
CA TRP A 224 -13.76 10.37 6.22
C TRP A 224 -12.46 10.34 7.03
N ALA A 225 -12.40 9.53 8.08
CA ALA A 225 -11.25 9.25 8.93
C ALA A 225 -10.60 10.52 9.54
N GLY A 226 -11.42 11.49 9.96
CA GLY A 226 -10.93 12.69 10.63
C GLY A 226 -10.05 13.58 9.74
N TRP A 227 -9.00 14.16 10.33
CA TRP A 227 -8.06 15.02 9.62
C TRP A 227 -7.10 14.19 8.78
N GLY A 228 -6.78 14.68 7.58
CA GLY A 228 -6.04 13.88 6.62
C GLY A 228 -6.22 14.40 5.21
N MET A 229 -5.48 13.81 4.30
CA MET A 229 -5.58 13.96 2.87
C MET A 229 -6.16 12.67 2.29
N GLY A 230 -7.19 12.81 1.44
CA GLY A 230 -7.85 11.65 0.84
C GLY A 230 -8.34 10.62 1.87
N PRO A 231 -8.61 9.38 1.45
CA PRO A 231 -9.18 8.36 2.32
C PRO A 231 -8.09 7.50 2.99
N ARG A 232 -7.51 8.00 4.08
CA ARG A 232 -6.33 7.40 4.74
C ARG A 232 -6.48 5.94 5.18
N LEU A 233 -7.70 5.48 5.47
CA LEU A 233 -7.95 4.08 5.83
C LEU A 233 -7.74 3.12 4.65
N MET A 234 -7.64 3.64 3.42
CA MET A 234 -7.27 2.88 2.24
C MET A 234 -5.76 2.83 2.01
N THR A 235 -4.92 3.50 2.82
CA THR A 235 -3.45 3.46 2.66
C THR A 235 -2.87 2.04 2.57
N PRO A 236 -3.37 1.01 3.29
CA PRO A 236 -2.85 -0.35 3.12
C PRO A 236 -2.93 -0.92 1.68
N ILE A 237 -3.75 -0.35 0.77
CA ILE A 237 -3.81 -0.79 -0.64
C ILE A 237 -2.43 -0.80 -1.30
N PHE A 238 -1.52 0.10 -0.88
CA PHE A 238 -0.17 0.21 -1.45
C PHE A 238 0.70 -1.02 -1.26
N ALA A 239 0.32 -1.96 -0.38
CA ALA A 239 1.03 -3.21 -0.18
C ALA A 239 0.94 -4.17 -1.38
N ILE A 240 -0.11 -4.07 -2.20
CA ILE A 240 -0.39 -5.05 -3.28
C ILE A 240 -0.81 -4.34 -4.57
N VAL A 241 -1.72 -3.36 -4.46
CA VAL A 241 -2.40 -2.76 -5.62
C VAL A 241 -1.42 -2.21 -6.67
N PRO A 242 -0.35 -1.47 -6.32
CA PRO A 242 0.60 -0.95 -7.30
C PRO A 242 1.31 -2.01 -8.15
N LEU A 243 1.35 -3.27 -7.71
CA LEU A 243 2.05 -4.34 -8.43
C LEU A 243 1.42 -4.65 -9.79
N ALA A 244 0.12 -4.38 -9.98
CA ALA A 244 -0.52 -4.51 -11.28
C ALA A 244 0.07 -3.55 -12.35
N LEU A 245 0.73 -2.45 -11.95
CA LEU A 245 1.43 -1.55 -12.88
C LEU A 245 2.62 -2.23 -13.58
N VAL A 246 2.98 -3.47 -13.21
CA VAL A 246 3.91 -4.29 -14.00
C VAL A 246 3.51 -4.32 -15.48
N ALA A 247 2.21 -4.35 -15.78
CA ALA A 247 1.69 -4.31 -17.15
C ALA A 247 2.20 -3.10 -17.95
N ALA A 248 2.31 -1.92 -17.32
CA ALA A 248 2.83 -0.70 -17.93
C ALA A 248 4.38 -0.66 -17.95
N CYS A 249 5.04 -1.45 -17.10
CA CYS A 249 6.49 -1.37 -16.92
C CYS A 249 7.28 -2.40 -17.75
N ARG A 250 6.64 -3.39 -18.37
CA ARG A 250 7.31 -4.41 -19.19
C ARG A 250 7.75 -3.89 -20.56
N ALA A 251 8.66 -4.61 -21.22
CA ALA A 251 9.20 -4.23 -22.53
C ALA A 251 8.13 -4.27 -23.63
N ASP A 252 7.27 -5.28 -23.60
CA ASP A 252 6.13 -5.53 -24.50
C ASP A 252 4.91 -4.62 -24.24
N SER A 253 4.99 -3.74 -23.23
CA SER A 253 3.86 -2.89 -22.85
C SER A 253 3.45 -1.90 -23.95
N PRO A 254 2.16 -1.87 -24.34
CA PRO A 254 1.69 -0.96 -25.37
C PRO A 254 1.87 0.50 -24.96
N ARG A 255 2.12 1.37 -25.95
CA ARG A 255 2.47 2.78 -25.71
C ARG A 255 1.38 3.54 -24.94
N TRP A 256 0.11 3.25 -25.22
CA TRP A 256 -1.02 3.92 -24.57
C TRP A 256 -1.11 3.59 -23.06
N LEU A 257 -0.78 2.36 -22.65
CA LEU A 257 -0.81 1.96 -21.24
C LEU A 257 0.29 2.70 -20.47
N ARG A 258 1.46 2.83 -21.08
CA ARG A 258 2.59 3.61 -20.56
C ARG A 258 2.25 5.09 -20.43
N ILE A 259 1.76 5.71 -21.49
CA ILE A 259 1.39 7.13 -21.48
C ILE A 259 0.29 7.40 -20.46
N GLY A 260 -0.75 6.57 -20.40
CA GLY A 260 -1.82 6.70 -19.41
C GLY A 260 -1.30 6.59 -17.98
N THR A 261 -0.41 5.63 -17.72
CA THR A 261 0.23 5.47 -16.40
C THR A 261 1.05 6.70 -16.03
N TRP A 262 1.92 7.19 -16.92
CA TRP A 262 2.73 8.37 -16.64
C TRP A 262 1.87 9.62 -16.44
N SER A 263 0.87 9.83 -17.29
CA SER A 263 0.00 11.01 -17.21
C SER A 263 -0.76 11.05 -15.89
N THR A 264 -1.35 9.93 -15.49
CA THR A 264 -2.10 9.83 -14.23
C THR A 264 -1.19 9.90 -13.00
N LEU A 265 0.03 9.36 -13.06
CA LEU A 265 1.03 9.57 -11.99
C LEU A 265 1.43 11.03 -11.88
N THR A 266 1.66 11.73 -12.99
CA THR A 266 1.98 13.17 -12.99
C THR A 266 0.85 13.99 -12.39
N ILE A 267 -0.41 13.72 -12.74
CA ILE A 267 -1.56 14.38 -12.12
C ILE A 267 -1.59 14.10 -10.62
N GLY A 268 -1.36 12.84 -10.22
CA GLY A 268 -1.27 12.46 -8.81
C GLY A 268 -0.18 13.23 -8.06
N VAL A 269 0.99 13.43 -8.66
CA VAL A 269 2.09 14.24 -8.08
C VAL A 269 1.67 15.69 -7.91
N LEU A 270 1.03 16.30 -8.91
CA LEU A 270 0.54 17.67 -8.81
C LEU A 270 -0.50 17.81 -7.68
N LEU A 271 -1.40 16.85 -7.53
CA LEU A 271 -2.38 16.90 -6.44
C LEU A 271 -1.76 16.59 -5.08
N CYS A 272 -0.83 15.62 -4.99
CA CYS A 272 -0.40 15.09 -3.71
C CYS A 272 0.80 15.80 -3.09
N LEU A 273 1.76 16.22 -3.93
CA LEU A 273 3.01 16.77 -3.46
C LEU A 273 2.82 18.06 -2.64
N PRO A 274 1.99 19.05 -3.06
CA PRO A 274 1.79 20.28 -2.29
C PRO A 274 1.31 20.03 -0.86
N LEU A 275 0.31 19.17 -0.71
CA LEU A 275 -0.28 18.85 0.59
C LEU A 275 0.68 18.04 1.46
N SER A 276 1.44 17.12 0.87
CA SER A 276 2.45 16.33 1.58
C SER A 276 3.62 17.19 2.07
N MET A 277 3.93 18.28 1.36
CA MET A 277 4.97 19.25 1.71
C MET A 277 4.54 20.29 2.75
N ILE A 278 3.25 20.35 3.09
CA ILE A 278 2.73 21.30 4.06
C ILE A 278 2.28 20.51 5.27
N ASP A 279 1.10 19.90 5.17
CA ASP A 279 0.55 19.06 6.20
C ASP A 279 -0.44 18.08 5.57
N PRO A 280 -0.12 16.78 5.53
CA PRO A 280 -1.05 15.77 5.05
C PRO A 280 -2.26 15.59 5.98
N GLN A 281 -2.28 16.18 7.18
CA GLN A 281 -3.40 16.17 8.13
C GLN A 281 -4.33 17.37 7.98
N THR A 282 -4.72 17.70 6.74
CA THR A 282 -5.65 18.81 6.52
C THR A 282 -6.97 18.64 7.29
N PRO A 283 -7.52 19.73 7.85
CA PRO A 283 -8.78 19.70 8.60
C PRO A 283 -9.94 19.12 7.78
N GLY A 284 -10.90 18.54 8.50
CA GLY A 284 -12.09 17.93 7.90
C GLY A 284 -13.04 18.91 7.23
N GLY A 285 -12.91 20.21 7.46
CA GLY A 285 -13.75 21.26 6.88
C GLY A 285 -15.13 21.35 7.52
N ASP A 286 -15.93 20.32 7.33
CA ASP A 286 -17.29 20.20 7.87
C ASP A 286 -17.34 19.43 9.19
N ASP A 287 -18.36 19.72 9.99
CA ASP A 287 -18.63 19.02 11.24
C ASP A 287 -19.00 17.54 11.00
N ALA A 288 -18.66 16.69 11.97
CA ALA A 288 -18.97 15.27 11.91
C ALA A 288 -20.47 14.99 11.69
N ALA A 289 -21.36 15.80 12.27
CA ALA A 289 -22.81 15.66 12.08
C ALA A 289 -23.24 15.83 10.62
N VAL A 290 -22.62 16.76 9.90
CA VAL A 290 -22.86 16.97 8.46
C VAL A 290 -22.37 15.76 7.66
N LEU A 291 -21.16 15.27 7.96
CA LEU A 291 -20.56 14.14 7.24
C LEU A 291 -21.28 12.80 7.49
N VAL A 292 -21.88 12.61 8.67
CA VAL A 292 -22.71 11.44 8.99
C VAL A 292 -24.02 11.48 8.22
N SER A 293 -24.65 12.64 8.12
CA SER A 293 -25.94 12.82 7.44
C SER A 293 -25.83 13.06 5.93
N ALA A 294 -24.59 13.22 5.42
CA ALA A 294 -24.32 13.48 4.02
C ALA A 294 -24.89 12.39 3.11
N ARG A 295 -25.68 12.81 2.14
CA ARG A 295 -26.15 12.00 1.01
C ARG A 295 -25.16 12.13 -0.16
N PRO A 296 -25.21 11.23 -1.16
CA PRO A 296 -24.57 11.51 -2.44
C PRO A 296 -24.95 12.93 -2.89
N TRP A 297 -24.01 13.64 -3.52
CA TRP A 297 -24.20 15.03 -4.01
C TRP A 297 -24.31 16.12 -2.92
N THR A 298 -24.26 15.80 -1.63
CA THR A 298 -24.16 16.84 -0.59
C THR A 298 -22.89 17.65 -0.83
N LEU A 299 -23.01 18.97 -0.81
CA LEU A 299 -21.86 19.85 -0.94
C LEU A 299 -21.02 19.76 0.33
N VAL A 300 -19.93 19.01 0.25
CA VAL A 300 -18.95 18.86 1.34
C VAL A 300 -17.75 19.73 0.99
N HIS A 301 -17.36 20.61 1.89
CA HIS A 301 -16.20 21.46 1.73
C HIS A 301 -14.94 20.59 1.70
N ALA A 302 -14.07 20.86 0.73
CA ALA A 302 -12.77 20.22 0.61
C ALA A 302 -11.67 21.26 0.90
N PRO A 303 -11.28 21.47 2.17
CA PRO A 303 -10.25 22.43 2.55
C PRO A 303 -8.93 22.23 1.79
N GLN A 304 -8.66 21.00 1.38
CA GLN A 304 -7.49 20.64 0.58
C GLN A 304 -7.41 21.42 -0.74
N LEU A 305 -8.55 21.76 -1.35
CA LEU A 305 -8.57 22.55 -2.59
C LEU A 305 -8.10 23.98 -2.36
N ASN A 306 -8.39 24.57 -1.20
CA ASN A 306 -7.88 25.89 -0.84
C ASN A 306 -6.36 25.85 -0.64
N VAL A 307 -5.84 24.79 -0.02
CA VAL A 307 -4.40 24.57 0.12
C VAL A 307 -3.73 24.45 -1.26
N LEU A 308 -4.29 23.64 -2.17
CA LEU A 308 -3.77 23.51 -3.54
C LEU A 308 -3.79 24.85 -4.28
N LYS A 309 -4.92 25.56 -4.25
CA LYS A 309 -5.07 26.88 -4.86
C LYS A 309 -4.00 27.85 -4.35
N ASN A 310 -3.85 27.96 -3.04
CA ASN A 310 -2.88 28.88 -2.44
C ASN A 310 -1.44 28.47 -2.71
N PHE A 311 -1.14 27.17 -2.72
CA PHE A 311 0.20 26.67 -3.04
C PHE A 311 0.62 27.04 -4.47
N TYR A 312 -0.25 26.80 -5.44
CA TYR A 312 0.02 27.07 -6.86
C TYR A 312 -0.02 28.55 -7.22
N LEU A 313 -0.79 29.36 -6.48
CA LEU A 313 -0.77 30.83 -6.60
C LEU A 313 0.38 31.48 -5.83
N LEU A 314 1.30 30.69 -5.25
CA LEU A 314 2.42 31.15 -4.43
C LEU A 314 1.99 32.00 -3.22
N ARG A 315 0.75 31.81 -2.75
CA ARG A 315 0.18 32.46 -1.56
C ARG A 315 0.44 31.63 -0.31
N TRP A 316 1.70 31.26 -0.09
CA TRP A 316 2.06 30.33 0.99
C TRP A 316 1.79 30.91 2.38
N ALA A 317 1.79 32.23 2.53
CA ALA A 317 1.40 32.88 3.77
C ALA A 317 -0.06 32.65 4.18
N ASP A 318 -0.94 32.34 3.21
CA ASP A 318 -2.35 32.08 3.43
C ASP A 318 -2.61 30.60 3.80
N ILE A 319 -1.58 29.76 3.85
CA ILE A 319 -1.69 28.34 4.15
C ILE A 319 -1.40 28.13 5.65
N LYS A 320 -2.46 27.88 6.42
CA LYS A 320 -2.35 27.50 7.83
C LYS A 320 -2.32 25.97 7.98
N PRO A 321 -1.56 25.42 8.95
CA PRO A 321 -0.67 26.12 9.89
C PRO A 321 0.71 26.44 9.28
N PHE A 322 1.24 27.63 9.61
CA PHE A 322 2.52 28.17 9.12
C PHE A 322 3.76 27.37 9.62
N TRP A 323 3.56 26.36 10.48
CA TRP A 323 4.64 25.56 11.10
C TRP A 323 5.28 24.53 10.15
N ALA A 324 4.75 24.36 8.93
CA ALA A 324 5.26 23.39 7.95
C ALA A 324 6.52 23.82 7.17
N ILE A 325 7.00 25.05 7.35
CA ILE A 325 8.25 25.52 6.75
C ILE A 325 9.38 25.28 7.77
N PRO A 326 9.74 24.00 8.02
CA PRO A 326 11.06 23.61 7.59
C PRO A 326 11.05 22.19 6.98
N ILE A 327 10.45 22.03 5.80
CA ILE A 327 10.64 20.85 4.95
C ILE A 327 11.74 21.02 3.85
N PRO A 328 12.88 21.73 4.04
CA PRO A 328 14.06 21.47 3.20
C PRO A 328 14.56 20.02 3.33
N ILE A 329 14.33 19.38 4.48
CA ILE A 329 14.80 18.01 4.74
C ILE A 329 14.08 16.97 3.87
N SER A 330 12.77 17.09 3.61
CA SER A 330 12.09 16.12 2.75
C SER A 330 12.41 16.30 1.26
N PHE A 331 12.80 17.50 0.81
CA PHE A 331 13.35 17.70 -0.53
C PHE A 331 14.70 16.98 -0.70
N VAL A 332 15.58 17.14 0.28
CA VAL A 332 16.89 16.46 0.29
C VAL A 332 16.70 14.95 0.42
N LEU A 333 15.79 14.47 1.27
CA LEU A 333 15.48 13.04 1.39
C LEU A 333 14.81 12.47 0.14
N CYS A 334 13.90 13.19 -0.52
CA CYS A 334 13.33 12.73 -1.80
C CYS A 334 14.41 12.63 -2.89
N ALA A 335 15.28 13.64 -3.02
CA ALA A 335 16.38 13.62 -3.97
C ALA A 335 17.39 12.50 -3.66
N LEU A 336 17.72 12.29 -2.39
CA LEU A 336 18.61 11.21 -1.94
C LEU A 336 17.98 9.81 -2.08
N VAL A 337 16.68 9.65 -1.84
CA VAL A 337 15.98 8.37 -2.02
C VAL A 337 15.87 8.01 -3.50
N VAL A 338 15.64 8.99 -4.38
CA VAL A 338 15.65 8.79 -5.83
C VAL A 338 17.07 8.45 -6.32
N GLY A 339 18.09 9.19 -5.90
CA GLY A 339 19.48 8.97 -6.28
C GLY A 339 20.12 7.69 -5.72
N ALA A 340 19.89 7.38 -4.44
CA ALA A 340 20.38 6.14 -3.83
C ALA A 340 19.58 4.92 -4.30
N GLY A 341 18.28 5.09 -4.55
CA GLY A 341 17.40 4.06 -5.07
C GLY A 341 17.82 3.55 -6.45
N THR A 342 18.30 4.44 -7.33
CA THR A 342 18.87 4.04 -8.62
C THR A 342 20.11 3.19 -8.48
N THR A 343 21.03 3.54 -7.56
CA THR A 343 22.29 2.82 -7.36
C THR A 343 22.07 1.46 -6.69
N LEU A 344 21.17 1.37 -5.71
CA LEU A 344 20.85 0.11 -5.02
C LEU A 344 20.06 -0.84 -5.92
N ALA A 345 19.12 -0.33 -6.73
CA ALA A 345 18.37 -1.15 -7.66
C ALA A 345 19.25 -1.71 -8.78
N TYR A 346 20.27 -0.96 -9.23
CA TYR A 346 21.29 -1.47 -10.15
C TYR A 346 22.10 -2.62 -9.54
N ARG A 347 22.52 -2.49 -8.27
CA ARG A 347 23.24 -3.57 -7.56
C ARG A 347 22.37 -4.80 -7.32
N ALA A 348 21.10 -4.62 -6.94
CA ALA A 348 20.15 -5.71 -6.75
C ALA A 348 19.80 -6.43 -8.06
N ALA A 349 19.70 -5.68 -9.17
CA ALA A 349 19.51 -6.26 -10.50
C ALA A 349 20.74 -7.06 -10.97
N ALA A 350 21.95 -6.57 -10.68
CA ALA A 350 23.20 -7.28 -10.99
C ALA A 350 23.33 -8.61 -10.22
N VAL A 351 22.98 -8.61 -8.93
CA VAL A 351 22.96 -9.84 -8.12
C VAL A 351 21.90 -10.83 -8.61
N ALA A 352 20.77 -10.35 -9.15
CA ALA A 352 19.73 -11.21 -9.70
C ALA A 352 20.11 -11.84 -11.05
N SER A 353 20.96 -11.19 -11.85
CA SER A 353 21.46 -11.75 -13.11
C SER A 353 22.56 -12.81 -12.92
N ASP A 354 23.41 -12.68 -11.90
CA ASP A 354 24.52 -13.63 -11.65
C ASP A 354 24.04 -15.02 -11.19
N VAL A 355 22.84 -15.13 -10.64
CA VAL A 355 22.26 -16.43 -10.21
C VAL A 355 21.71 -17.24 -11.41
N SER A 356 21.71 -16.67 -12.62
CA SER A 356 21.08 -17.28 -13.81
C SER A 356 22.04 -17.74 -14.92
N ALA A 357 23.35 -17.66 -14.73
CA ALA A 357 24.33 -18.18 -15.70
C ALA A 357 24.84 -19.57 -15.25
N PRO A 358 24.38 -20.69 -15.86
CA PRO A 358 25.12 -21.93 -15.76
C PRO A 358 26.43 -21.77 -16.54
N SER A 359 27.55 -21.99 -15.86
CA SER A 359 28.86 -22.16 -16.47
C SER A 359 28.82 -23.37 -17.39
N LEU A 360 28.70 -23.15 -18.70
CA LEU A 360 28.99 -24.14 -19.71
C LEU A 360 30.51 -24.37 -19.71
N THR A 361 30.95 -25.32 -18.89
CA THR A 361 32.24 -25.98 -19.07
C THR A 361 32.18 -26.80 -20.35
N THR A 362 32.72 -26.25 -21.43
CA THR A 362 33.09 -27.02 -22.62
C THR A 362 34.39 -27.75 -22.32
N THR A 363 34.29 -29.00 -21.89
CA THR A 363 35.38 -29.98 -22.01
C THR A 363 35.45 -30.39 -23.47
N ASP A 364 36.43 -29.85 -24.18
CA ASP A 364 36.80 -30.26 -25.53
C ASP A 364 37.70 -31.50 -25.41
N THR A 365 37.16 -32.67 -25.73
CA THR A 365 37.92 -33.90 -25.95
C THR A 365 37.98 -34.13 -27.45
N SER A 366 39.07 -33.71 -28.09
CA SER A 366 39.43 -34.13 -29.44
C SER A 366 40.53 -35.20 -29.35
N THR A 367 40.12 -36.45 -29.48
CA THR A 367 40.96 -37.57 -29.92
C THR A 367 40.35 -38.12 -31.21
N ASP A 368 41.24 -38.46 -32.15
CA ASP A 368 41.08 -39.27 -33.35
C ASP A 368 40.74 -38.54 -34.67
N GLY A 369 41.73 -38.59 -35.58
CA GLY A 369 41.69 -38.14 -36.97
C GLY A 369 43.05 -37.75 -37.51
#